data_AF-A0A9X3LV70-F1
#
_entry.id   AF-A0A9X3LV70-F1
#
_cell.length_a   1.000
_cell.length_b   1.000
_cell.length_c   1.000
_cell.angle_alpha   90.00
_cell.angle_beta   90.00
_cell.angle_gamma   90.00
#
_symmetry.space_group_name_H-M   'P 1'
#
loop_
_entity.id
_entity.type
_entity.pdbx_description
1 polymer ?
#
loop_
_entity_poly.entity_id
_entity_poly.type
_entity_poly.pdbx_seq_one_letter_code
_entity_poly.pdbx_strand_id
1 'polypeptide(L)'
;MSNGKLVLVRHGQSKWNESNQFTGWVDVDLTEKGIKEAVNAGKLMSEKGVLPDIVFTSLLRRAIRTANISLNAADRHWIPVVRNWRLNERHYGKLQGLNKAEIRDKFGEEQFMSWRRSYDTPPPAIDTDNQYAQTNDPRYAFLPEVPRTECLKDVVERFLPYYIDVILPQVLEGKTVMVAAHGNSLRALVKYLDNISDEDIAALNIPTGMPLVYEIDGNGKVLNPGGTYLDPEAAAAGAAAVASQGNK
;
A
#
# COMPACT_ATOMS: atom_id res chain seq x y z
N MET A 1 27.74 11.75 -3.66
CA MET A 1 26.71 10.72 -3.93
C MET A 1 25.44 11.46 -4.32
N SER A 2 24.79 11.07 -5.42
CA SER A 2 23.50 11.67 -5.81
C SER A 2 22.40 11.17 -4.88
N ASN A 3 21.46 12.05 -4.53
CA ASN A 3 20.29 11.66 -3.73
C ASN A 3 19.43 10.64 -4.51
N GLY A 4 18.91 9.64 -3.81
CA GLY A 4 17.98 8.67 -4.38
C GLY A 4 16.53 9.15 -4.30
N LYS A 5 15.66 8.54 -5.10
CA LYS A 5 14.22 8.80 -5.08
C LYS A 5 13.46 7.54 -4.71
N LEU A 6 12.51 7.67 -3.80
CA LEU A 6 11.58 6.61 -3.42
C LEU A 6 10.17 7.01 -3.86
N VAL A 7 9.62 6.30 -4.84
CA VAL A 7 8.30 6.56 -5.43
C VAL A 7 7.29 5.57 -4.87
N LEU A 8 6.41 6.03 -4.00
CA LEU A 8 5.34 5.21 -3.42
C LEU A 8 4.09 5.31 -4.29
N VAL A 9 3.57 4.16 -4.73
CA VAL A 9 2.34 4.08 -5.54
C VAL A 9 1.37 3.11 -4.88
N ARG A 10 0.27 3.63 -4.34
CA ARG A 10 -0.84 2.76 -3.93
C ARG A 10 -1.51 2.20 -5.18
N HIS A 11 -1.86 0.91 -5.16
CA HIS A 11 -2.61 0.30 -6.25
C HIS A 11 -3.88 1.10 -6.60
N GLY A 12 -4.30 1.03 -7.87
CA GLY A 12 -5.55 1.64 -8.32
C GLY A 12 -6.78 0.98 -7.68
N GLN A 13 -7.96 1.56 -7.86
CA GLN A 13 -9.22 1.02 -7.31
C GLN A 13 -9.38 -0.48 -7.65
N SER A 14 -9.57 -1.30 -6.60
CA SER A 14 -9.89 -2.72 -6.76
C SER A 14 -11.40 -2.97 -6.75
N LYS A 15 -11.82 -4.14 -7.25
CA LYS A 15 -13.24 -4.55 -7.25
C LYS A 15 -13.89 -4.42 -5.87
N TRP A 16 -13.15 -4.77 -4.81
CA TRP A 16 -13.66 -4.67 -3.43
C TRP A 16 -13.55 -3.29 -2.81
N ASN A 17 -12.76 -2.38 -3.40
CA ASN A 17 -12.87 -0.96 -3.02
C ASN A 17 -14.15 -0.34 -3.60
N GLU A 18 -14.51 -0.72 -4.82
CA GLU A 18 -15.75 -0.27 -5.47
C GLU A 18 -17.00 -0.82 -4.76
N SER A 19 -17.02 -2.10 -4.42
CA SER A 19 -18.14 -2.73 -3.67
C SER A 19 -18.11 -2.49 -2.16
N ASN A 20 -17.24 -1.59 -1.67
CA ASN A 20 -17.13 -1.22 -0.25
C ASN A 20 -16.85 -2.39 0.72
N GLN A 21 -16.09 -3.40 0.30
CA GLN A 21 -15.74 -4.57 1.12
C GLN A 21 -14.35 -4.40 1.77
N PHE A 22 -14.15 -5.06 2.92
CA PHE A 22 -12.83 -5.28 3.49
C PHE A 22 -12.08 -6.35 2.69
N THR A 23 -10.87 -6.03 2.22
CA THR A 23 -10.11 -6.92 1.32
C THR A 23 -9.00 -7.68 2.03
N GLY A 24 -8.06 -6.96 2.62
CA GLY A 24 -6.86 -7.55 3.20
C GLY A 24 -6.07 -8.36 2.21
N TRP A 25 -5.78 -9.61 2.55
CA TRP A 25 -4.95 -10.48 1.73
C TRP A 25 -5.74 -11.23 0.65
N VAL A 26 -7.07 -11.07 0.59
CA VAL A 26 -7.86 -11.60 -0.53
C VAL A 26 -7.38 -10.99 -1.84
N ASP A 27 -7.12 -11.85 -2.81
CA ASP A 27 -6.42 -11.50 -4.04
C ASP A 27 -7.40 -11.02 -5.13
N VAL A 28 -8.01 -9.85 -4.92
CA VAL A 28 -8.94 -9.24 -5.88
C VAL A 28 -8.21 -8.44 -6.96
N ASP A 29 -8.85 -8.35 -8.13
CA ASP A 29 -8.31 -7.60 -9.28
C ASP A 29 -8.70 -6.10 -9.23
N LEU A 30 -8.07 -5.31 -10.10
CA LEU A 30 -8.40 -3.92 -10.38
C LEU A 30 -9.75 -3.79 -11.11
N THR A 31 -10.41 -2.65 -10.93
CA THR A 31 -11.51 -2.21 -11.82
C THR A 31 -10.95 -1.54 -13.07
N GLU A 32 -11.80 -1.22 -14.05
CA GLU A 32 -11.41 -0.39 -15.19
C GLU A 32 -10.87 0.98 -14.75
N LYS A 33 -11.48 1.57 -13.72
CA LYS A 33 -10.98 2.80 -13.10
C LYS A 33 -9.58 2.60 -12.51
N GLY A 34 -9.36 1.52 -11.77
CA GLY A 34 -8.05 1.19 -11.21
C GLY A 34 -6.96 0.95 -12.26
N ILE A 35 -7.33 0.41 -13.43
CA ILE A 35 -6.43 0.29 -14.58
C ILE A 35 -6.06 1.68 -15.12
N LYS A 36 -7.04 2.57 -15.31
CA LYS A 36 -6.79 3.95 -15.77
C LYS A 36 -5.90 4.73 -14.80
N GLU A 37 -6.14 4.57 -13.50
CA GLU A 37 -5.30 5.15 -12.44
C GLU A 37 -3.85 4.66 -12.55
N ALA A 38 -3.63 3.36 -12.78
CA ALA A 38 -2.29 2.80 -12.95
C ALA A 38 -1.59 3.29 -14.23
N VAL A 39 -2.32 3.47 -15.34
CA VAL A 39 -1.80 4.09 -16.57
C VAL A 39 -1.36 5.53 -16.28
N ASN A 40 -2.21 6.30 -15.58
CA ASN A 40 -1.91 7.68 -15.24
C ASN A 40 -0.66 7.81 -14.35
N ALA A 41 -0.49 6.93 -13.38
CA ALA A 41 0.71 6.88 -12.55
C ALA A 41 2.01 6.78 -13.38
N GLY A 42 2.01 5.90 -14.40
CA GLY A 42 3.14 5.74 -15.31
C GLY A 42 3.39 6.98 -16.18
N LYS A 43 2.33 7.58 -16.71
CA LYS A 43 2.42 8.83 -17.49
C LYS A 43 3.00 9.97 -16.66
N LEU A 44 2.50 10.18 -15.44
CA LEU A 44 3.02 11.20 -14.53
C LEU A 44 4.50 10.99 -14.22
N MET A 45 4.93 9.75 -13.99
CA MET A 45 6.36 9.44 -13.78
C MET A 45 7.22 9.82 -15.00
N SER A 46 6.77 9.51 -16.22
CA SER A 46 7.47 9.91 -17.45
C SER A 46 7.51 11.42 -17.65
N GLU A 47 6.37 12.08 -17.55
CA GLU A 47 6.23 13.54 -17.77
C GLU A 47 7.06 14.35 -16.78
N LYS A 48 7.21 13.87 -15.55
CA LYS A 48 7.99 14.53 -14.49
C LYS A 48 9.45 14.06 -14.43
N GLY A 49 9.88 13.15 -15.31
CA GLY A 49 11.25 12.63 -15.32
C GLY A 49 11.61 11.82 -14.07
N VAL A 50 10.66 11.12 -13.47
CA VAL A 50 10.83 10.26 -12.29
C VAL A 50 10.69 8.80 -12.70
N LEU A 51 11.62 8.34 -13.55
CA LEU A 51 11.59 7.00 -14.13
C LEU A 51 12.26 5.98 -13.19
N PRO A 52 11.58 4.88 -12.81
CA PRO A 52 12.16 3.89 -11.90
C PRO A 52 13.27 3.05 -12.55
N ASP A 53 14.25 2.69 -11.73
CA ASP A 53 15.32 1.74 -12.06
C ASP A 53 15.08 0.35 -11.48
N ILE A 54 14.21 0.24 -10.46
CA ILE A 54 13.77 -1.01 -9.85
C ILE A 54 12.37 -0.83 -9.23
N VAL A 55 11.57 -1.89 -9.27
CA VAL A 55 10.25 -1.93 -8.61
C VAL A 55 10.21 -2.98 -7.51
N PHE A 56 9.62 -2.61 -6.37
CA PHE A 56 9.18 -3.53 -5.33
C PHE A 56 7.65 -3.56 -5.28
N THR A 57 7.07 -4.74 -5.18
CA THR A 57 5.62 -4.91 -5.01
C THR A 57 5.26 -6.07 -4.09
N SER A 58 3.99 -6.14 -3.72
CA SER A 58 3.43 -7.21 -2.88
C SER A 58 3.22 -8.53 -3.66
N LEU A 59 2.67 -9.54 -3.00
CA LEU A 59 2.21 -10.79 -3.66
C LEU A 59 0.74 -10.73 -4.14
N LEU A 60 0.10 -9.55 -4.09
CA LEU A 60 -1.31 -9.37 -4.42
C LEU A 60 -1.48 -8.74 -5.81
N ARG A 61 -2.33 -9.34 -6.64
CA ARG A 61 -2.46 -9.05 -8.07
C ARG A 61 -2.76 -7.60 -8.38
N ARG A 62 -3.56 -6.93 -7.55
CA ARG A 62 -3.90 -5.50 -7.74
C ARG A 62 -2.67 -4.60 -7.73
N ALA A 63 -1.72 -4.83 -6.83
CA ALA A 63 -0.48 -4.04 -6.77
C ALA A 63 0.51 -4.46 -7.87
N ILE A 64 0.63 -5.77 -8.14
CA ILE A 64 1.47 -6.29 -9.24
C ILE A 64 1.00 -5.74 -10.59
N ARG A 65 -0.31 -5.72 -10.83
CA ARG A 65 -0.88 -5.17 -12.06
C ARG A 65 -0.71 -3.66 -12.13
N THR A 66 -0.91 -2.93 -11.04
CA THR A 66 -0.60 -1.49 -11.03
C THR A 66 0.85 -1.25 -11.42
N ALA A 67 1.81 -1.97 -10.83
CA ALA A 67 3.23 -1.88 -11.21
C ALA A 67 3.43 -2.12 -12.71
N ASN A 68 2.96 -3.24 -13.24
CA ASN A 68 3.14 -3.59 -14.66
C ASN A 68 2.52 -2.55 -15.60
N ILE A 69 1.30 -2.08 -15.31
CA ILE A 69 0.61 -1.08 -16.13
C ILE A 69 1.34 0.27 -16.09
N SER A 70 1.81 0.68 -14.90
CA SER A 70 2.59 1.92 -14.77
C SER A 70 3.93 1.83 -15.48
N LEU A 71 4.63 0.69 -15.41
CA LEU A 71 5.88 0.46 -16.15
C LEU A 71 5.66 0.48 -17.66
N ASN A 72 4.54 -0.03 -18.16
CA ASN A 72 4.18 0.09 -19.57
C ASN A 72 4.05 1.54 -20.01
N ALA A 73 3.26 2.32 -19.29
CA ALA A 73 3.06 3.74 -19.60
C ALA A 73 4.33 4.58 -19.43
N ALA A 74 5.28 4.11 -18.61
CA ALA A 74 6.56 4.75 -18.38
C ALA A 74 7.71 4.26 -19.30
N ASP A 75 7.43 3.33 -20.23
CA ASP A 75 8.42 2.65 -21.07
C ASP A 75 9.61 2.05 -20.28
N ARG A 76 9.29 1.38 -19.17
CA ARG A 76 10.27 0.82 -18.20
C ARG A 76 10.03 -0.66 -17.88
N HIS A 77 9.37 -1.41 -18.75
CA HIS A 77 9.04 -2.83 -18.51
C HIS A 77 10.23 -3.75 -18.21
N TRP A 78 11.41 -3.43 -18.74
CA TRP A 78 12.59 -4.29 -18.68
C TRP A 78 13.32 -4.23 -17.33
N ILE A 79 12.97 -3.28 -16.46
CA ILE A 79 13.67 -3.10 -15.19
C ILE A 79 13.37 -4.26 -14.22
N PRO A 80 14.24 -4.52 -13.24
CA PRO A 80 13.99 -5.54 -12.23
C PRO A 80 12.72 -5.28 -11.42
N VAL A 81 11.95 -6.34 -11.16
CA VAL A 81 10.74 -6.32 -10.31
C VAL A 81 10.86 -7.38 -9.23
N VAL A 82 10.84 -6.95 -7.97
CA VAL A 82 10.94 -7.82 -6.79
C VAL A 82 9.60 -7.87 -6.08
N ARG A 83 9.14 -9.09 -5.73
CA ARG A 83 7.85 -9.29 -5.05
C ARG A 83 8.09 -9.87 -3.65
N ASN A 84 7.41 -9.33 -2.64
CA ASN A 84 7.53 -9.84 -1.29
C ASN A 84 6.23 -9.67 -0.49
N TRP A 85 5.87 -10.67 0.32
CA TRP A 85 4.67 -10.65 1.16
C TRP A 85 4.70 -9.53 2.21
N ARG A 86 5.90 -9.09 2.63
CA ARG A 86 6.07 -7.98 3.58
C ARG A 86 5.53 -6.65 3.06
N LEU A 87 5.25 -6.54 1.75
CA LEU A 87 4.57 -5.40 1.12
C LEU A 87 3.05 -5.59 1.00
N ASN A 88 2.47 -6.71 1.44
CA ASN A 88 1.02 -6.93 1.38
C ASN A 88 0.25 -5.89 2.21
N GLU A 89 -1.03 -5.71 1.86
CA GLU A 89 -2.00 -4.96 2.67
C GLU A 89 -2.10 -5.53 4.10
N ARG A 90 -2.65 -4.78 5.04
CA ARG A 90 -3.04 -5.30 6.36
C ARG A 90 -4.01 -6.48 6.23
N HIS A 91 -3.74 -7.61 6.89
CA HIS A 91 -4.68 -8.73 6.97
C HIS A 91 -5.90 -8.35 7.82
N TYR A 92 -7.10 -8.37 7.23
CA TYR A 92 -8.32 -7.89 7.92
C TYR A 92 -9.04 -8.96 8.76
N GLY A 93 -8.47 -10.15 8.86
CA GLY A 93 -9.02 -11.24 9.67
C GLY A 93 -10.44 -11.62 9.25
N LYS A 94 -11.34 -11.85 10.21
CA LYS A 94 -12.74 -12.21 9.95
C LYS A 94 -13.51 -11.15 9.15
N LEU A 95 -12.98 -9.93 9.02
CA LEU A 95 -13.63 -8.89 8.23
C LEU A 95 -13.45 -9.09 6.72
N GLN A 96 -12.48 -9.90 6.27
CA GLN A 96 -12.24 -10.11 4.84
C GLN A 96 -13.52 -10.61 4.13
N GLY A 97 -13.92 -9.90 3.06
CA GLY A 97 -15.13 -10.16 2.28
C GLY A 97 -16.39 -9.49 2.80
N LEU A 98 -16.40 -8.95 4.02
CA LEU A 98 -17.57 -8.28 4.58
C LEU A 98 -17.68 -6.83 4.09
N ASN A 99 -18.92 -6.35 3.93
CA ASN A 99 -19.19 -4.96 3.56
C ASN A 99 -18.92 -4.03 4.76
N LYS A 100 -18.27 -2.89 4.50
CA LYS A 100 -17.89 -1.93 5.54
C LYS A 100 -19.09 -1.24 6.19
N ALA A 101 -20.09 -0.86 5.39
CA ALA A 101 -21.30 -0.20 5.90
C ALA A 101 -22.10 -1.15 6.79
N GLU A 102 -22.29 -2.40 6.36
CA GLU A 102 -22.98 -3.43 7.16
C GLU A 102 -22.27 -3.71 8.49
N ILE A 103 -20.93 -3.75 8.49
CA ILE A 103 -20.14 -3.92 9.72
C ILE A 103 -20.30 -2.71 10.65
N ARG A 104 -20.27 -1.49 10.11
CA ARG A 104 -20.51 -0.28 10.89
C ARG A 104 -21.91 -0.27 11.50
N ASP A 105 -22.93 -0.61 10.71
CA ASP A 105 -24.33 -0.60 11.18
C ASP A 105 -24.55 -1.66 12.27
N LYS A 106 -23.85 -2.80 12.18
CA LYS A 106 -23.95 -3.90 13.16
C LYS A 106 -23.18 -3.66 14.45
N PHE A 107 -21.97 -3.08 14.38
CA PHE A 107 -21.06 -2.98 15.53
C PHE A 107 -20.88 -1.54 16.05
N GLY A 108 -21.45 -0.55 15.37
CA GLY A 108 -21.31 0.87 15.69
C GLY A 108 -20.05 1.51 15.11
N GLU A 109 -20.08 2.85 15.02
CA GLU A 109 -19.00 3.67 14.44
C GLU A 109 -17.67 3.49 15.19
N GLU A 110 -17.70 3.47 16.52
CA GLU A 110 -16.50 3.36 17.35
C GLU A 110 -15.73 2.06 17.10
N GLN A 111 -16.43 0.91 17.12
CA GLN A 111 -15.83 -0.39 16.85
C GLN A 111 -15.35 -0.51 15.40
N PHE A 112 -16.11 0.01 14.45
CA PHE A 112 -15.73 0.05 13.04
C PHE A 112 -14.46 0.87 12.81
N MET A 113 -14.38 2.06 13.43
CA MET A 113 -13.22 2.93 13.33
C MET A 113 -12.00 2.33 14.04
N SER A 114 -12.19 1.66 15.18
CA SER A 114 -11.13 0.90 15.85
C SER A 114 -10.53 -0.15 14.91
N TRP A 115 -11.32 -1.05 14.30
CA TRP A 115 -10.79 -2.04 13.36
C TRP A 115 -10.18 -1.43 12.10
N ARG A 116 -10.71 -0.30 11.63
CA ARG A 116 -10.23 0.33 10.40
C ARG A 116 -8.97 1.18 10.61
N ARG A 117 -8.79 1.81 11.78
CA ARG A 117 -7.79 2.87 11.97
C ARG A 117 -6.91 2.71 13.21
N SER A 118 -7.26 1.86 14.17
CA SER A 118 -6.39 1.60 15.33
C SER A 118 -4.99 1.17 14.88
N TYR A 119 -3.99 1.70 15.58
CA TYR A 119 -2.60 1.37 15.34
C TYR A 119 -2.26 -0.04 15.81
N ASP A 120 -2.69 -0.42 17.01
CA ASP A 120 -2.26 -1.61 17.75
C ASP A 120 -3.37 -2.65 17.99
N THR A 121 -4.61 -2.33 17.63
CA THR A 121 -5.76 -3.24 17.86
C THR A 121 -6.16 -3.93 16.55
N PRO A 122 -5.89 -5.24 16.40
CA PRO A 122 -6.25 -5.96 15.19
C PRO A 122 -7.75 -6.30 15.14
N PRO A 123 -8.32 -6.50 13.93
CA PRO A 123 -9.62 -7.16 13.79
C PRO A 123 -9.61 -8.60 14.36
N PRO A 124 -10.77 -9.25 14.53
CA PRO A 124 -10.84 -10.65 14.97
C PRO A 124 -10.10 -11.60 14.01
N ALA A 125 -9.33 -12.55 14.55
CA ALA A 125 -8.56 -13.51 13.76
C ALA A 125 -9.44 -14.44 12.91
N ILE A 126 -9.14 -14.57 11.61
CA ILE A 126 -9.89 -15.45 10.70
C ILE A 126 -9.71 -16.93 11.07
N ASP A 127 -10.74 -17.74 10.86
CA ASP A 127 -10.65 -19.20 11.00
C ASP A 127 -9.88 -19.78 9.80
N THR A 128 -9.05 -20.80 10.03
CA THR A 128 -8.12 -21.36 9.02
C THR A 128 -8.80 -22.05 7.85
N ASP A 129 -10.04 -22.51 8.04
CA ASP A 129 -10.91 -23.14 7.05
C ASP A 129 -11.86 -22.15 6.35
N ASN A 130 -11.82 -20.86 6.73
CA ASN A 130 -12.63 -19.83 6.10
C ASN A 130 -12.24 -19.67 4.61
N GLN A 131 -13.23 -19.50 3.74
CA GLN A 131 -13.03 -19.32 2.29
C GLN A 131 -12.08 -18.15 1.92
N TYR A 132 -11.96 -17.16 2.80
CA TYR A 132 -11.09 -15.99 2.62
C TYR A 132 -9.78 -16.08 3.39
N ALA A 133 -9.48 -17.19 4.06
CA ALA A 133 -8.19 -17.40 4.72
C ALA A 133 -7.10 -17.73 3.69
N GLN A 134 -5.89 -17.20 3.91
CA GLN A 134 -4.72 -17.48 3.08
C GLN A 134 -3.86 -18.63 3.62
N THR A 135 -4.35 -19.33 4.66
CA THR A 135 -3.60 -20.37 5.40
C THR A 135 -2.96 -21.42 4.50
N ASN A 136 -3.67 -21.85 3.46
CA ASN A 136 -3.21 -22.90 2.53
C ASN A 136 -2.81 -22.35 1.14
N ASP A 137 -2.66 -21.03 0.98
CA ASP A 137 -2.27 -20.45 -0.31
C ASP A 137 -0.77 -20.74 -0.56
N PRO A 138 -0.42 -21.40 -1.68
CA PRO A 138 0.96 -21.83 -1.96
C PRO A 138 1.96 -20.67 -2.03
N ARG A 139 1.49 -19.44 -2.29
CA ARG A 139 2.37 -18.26 -2.31
C ARG A 139 2.96 -17.92 -0.93
N TYR A 140 2.44 -18.50 0.14
CA TYR A 140 2.90 -18.29 1.52
C TYR A 140 3.45 -19.56 2.17
N ALA A 141 3.65 -20.65 1.41
CA ALA A 141 4.11 -21.94 1.95
C ALA A 141 5.50 -21.88 2.63
N PHE A 142 6.27 -20.83 2.37
CA PHE A 142 7.58 -20.59 3.00
C PHE A 142 7.48 -19.83 4.35
N LEU A 143 6.29 -19.33 4.72
CA LEU A 143 6.09 -18.69 6.01
C LEU A 143 5.88 -19.75 7.09
N PRO A 144 6.45 -19.56 8.30
CA PRO A 144 6.17 -20.45 9.42
C PRO A 144 4.69 -20.40 9.81
N GLU A 145 4.07 -19.22 9.73
CA GLU A 145 2.65 -19.01 9.94
C GLU A 145 2.15 -17.85 9.06
N VAL A 146 0.99 -18.03 8.42
CA VAL A 146 0.28 -16.96 7.70
C VAL A 146 -0.53 -16.16 8.72
N PRO A 147 -0.44 -14.82 8.77
CA PRO A 147 -1.16 -14.03 9.75
C PRO A 147 -2.67 -14.22 9.61
N ARG A 148 -3.35 -14.41 10.75
CA ARG A 148 -4.81 -14.57 10.80
C ARG A 148 -5.53 -13.24 10.97
N THR A 149 -4.83 -12.19 11.37
CA THR A 149 -5.27 -10.80 11.47
C THR A 149 -4.03 -9.92 11.68
N GLU A 150 -4.12 -8.64 11.33
CA GLU A 150 -3.07 -7.65 11.55
C GLU A 150 -3.71 -6.31 11.95
N CYS A 151 -3.08 -5.59 12.86
CA CYS A 151 -3.22 -4.16 13.05
C CYS A 151 -2.18 -3.40 12.21
N LEU A 152 -2.07 -2.06 12.33
CA LEU A 152 -1.05 -1.32 11.57
C LEU A 152 0.36 -1.56 12.12
N LYS A 153 0.49 -1.74 13.44
CA LYS A 153 1.75 -2.07 14.11
C LYS A 153 2.35 -3.37 13.56
N ASP A 154 1.56 -4.43 13.40
CA ASP A 154 2.03 -5.70 12.83
C ASP A 154 2.59 -5.51 11.40
N VAL A 155 1.93 -4.64 10.61
CA VAL A 155 2.39 -4.28 9.26
C VAL A 155 3.73 -3.53 9.31
N VAL A 156 3.92 -2.61 10.26
CA VAL A 156 5.21 -1.92 10.49
C VAL A 156 6.29 -2.94 10.83
N GLU A 157 6.03 -3.84 11.78
CA GLU A 157 6.99 -4.85 12.24
C GLU A 157 7.46 -5.78 11.12
N ARG A 158 6.57 -6.19 10.21
CA ARG A 158 6.98 -7.02 9.06
C ARG A 158 7.58 -6.23 7.91
N PHE A 159 7.16 -4.98 7.67
CA PHE A 159 7.59 -4.24 6.48
C PHE A 159 8.90 -3.50 6.69
N LEU A 160 9.07 -2.85 7.85
CA LEU A 160 10.19 -1.95 8.09
C LEU A 160 11.57 -2.64 7.98
N PRO A 161 11.78 -3.86 8.49
CA PRO A 161 13.05 -4.57 8.27
C PRO A 161 13.35 -4.78 6.79
N TYR A 162 12.33 -5.13 5.98
CA TYR A 162 12.51 -5.31 4.53
C TYR A 162 12.81 -3.98 3.81
N TYR A 163 12.21 -2.88 4.27
CA TYR A 163 12.57 -1.56 3.78
C TYR A 163 14.04 -1.24 4.08
N ILE A 164 14.48 -1.37 5.33
CA ILE A 164 15.84 -1.01 5.77
C ILE A 164 16.89 -1.91 5.11
N ASP A 165 16.66 -3.22 5.05
CA ASP A 165 17.68 -4.18 4.62
C ASP A 165 17.73 -4.39 3.11
N VAL A 166 16.64 -4.09 2.38
CA VAL A 166 16.51 -4.42 0.95
C VAL A 166 16.19 -3.21 0.08
N ILE A 167 15.23 -2.38 0.47
CA ILE A 167 14.75 -1.26 -0.39
C ILE A 167 15.65 -0.03 -0.23
N LEU A 168 15.90 0.41 1.00
CA LEU A 168 16.70 1.60 1.32
C LEU A 168 18.10 1.54 0.71
N PRO A 169 18.86 0.42 0.73
CA PRO A 169 20.17 0.36 0.08
C PRO A 169 20.12 0.69 -1.41
N GLN A 170 19.04 0.30 -2.12
CA GLN A 170 18.85 0.67 -3.53
C GLN A 170 18.69 2.18 -3.68
N VAL A 171 17.96 2.83 -2.77
CA VAL A 171 17.79 4.29 -2.78
C VAL A 171 19.12 5.00 -2.46
N LEU A 172 19.88 4.50 -1.49
CA LEU A 172 21.18 5.06 -1.09
C LEU A 172 22.24 4.97 -2.21
N GLU A 173 22.10 4.00 -3.12
CA GLU A 173 22.90 3.92 -4.36
C GLU A 173 22.52 5.01 -5.39
N GLY A 174 21.56 5.88 -5.08
CA GLY A 174 21.09 6.96 -5.95
C GLY A 174 20.04 6.53 -6.98
N LYS A 175 19.48 5.32 -6.86
CA LYS A 175 18.44 4.82 -7.79
C LYS A 175 17.10 5.50 -7.55
N THR A 176 16.27 5.54 -8.59
CA THR A 176 14.83 5.78 -8.45
C THR A 176 14.13 4.45 -8.19
N VAL A 177 13.67 4.24 -6.97
CA VAL A 177 13.02 3.01 -6.52
C VAL A 177 11.51 3.22 -6.45
N MET A 178 10.73 2.43 -7.17
CA MET A 178 9.27 2.47 -7.07
C MET A 178 8.76 1.34 -6.17
N VAL A 179 7.87 1.67 -5.23
CA VAL A 179 7.16 0.72 -4.36
C VAL A 179 5.67 0.77 -4.71
N ALA A 180 5.20 -0.22 -5.46
CA ALA A 180 3.79 -0.39 -5.81
C ALA A 180 3.11 -1.32 -4.79
N ALA A 181 2.32 -0.77 -3.88
CA ALA A 181 1.78 -1.53 -2.74
C ALA A 181 0.37 -1.07 -2.34
N HIS A 182 0.04 -1.16 -1.04
CA HIS A 182 -1.32 -1.00 -0.50
C HIS A 182 -1.42 0.13 0.52
N GLY A 183 -2.64 0.43 0.94
CA GLY A 183 -2.90 1.56 1.84
C GLY A 183 -2.11 1.45 3.15
N ASN A 184 -2.24 0.34 3.89
CA ASN A 184 -1.59 0.25 5.21
C ASN A 184 -0.10 -0.02 5.12
N SER A 185 0.38 -0.79 4.14
CA SER A 185 1.83 -0.99 3.95
C SER A 185 2.52 0.33 3.62
N LEU A 186 1.94 1.17 2.77
CA LEU A 186 2.51 2.48 2.47
C LEU A 186 2.37 3.46 3.63
N ARG A 187 1.25 3.44 4.38
CA ARG A 187 1.11 4.23 5.61
C ARG A 187 2.16 3.84 6.65
N ALA A 188 2.45 2.55 6.82
CA ALA A 188 3.50 2.07 7.71
C ALA A 188 4.88 2.64 7.35
N LEU A 189 5.21 2.70 6.05
CA LEU A 189 6.46 3.29 5.61
C LEU A 189 6.49 4.82 5.74
N VAL A 190 5.41 5.51 5.37
CA VAL A 190 5.30 6.97 5.54
C VAL A 190 5.40 7.34 7.03
N LYS A 191 4.80 6.55 7.94
CA LYS A 191 4.94 6.73 9.39
C LYS A 191 6.41 6.77 9.80
N TYR A 192 7.21 5.84 9.29
CA TYR A 192 8.64 5.76 9.58
C TYR A 192 9.42 6.93 8.96
N LEU A 193 9.17 7.22 7.67
CA LEU A 193 9.88 8.27 6.93
C LEU A 193 9.66 9.66 7.53
N ASP A 194 8.44 9.96 7.95
CA ASP A 194 8.03 11.27 8.46
C ASP A 194 7.96 11.31 10.01
N ASN A 195 8.37 10.23 10.68
CA ASN A 195 8.32 10.10 12.14
C ASN A 195 6.92 10.45 12.73
N ILE A 196 5.86 9.97 12.09
CA ILE A 196 4.48 10.22 12.51
C ILE A 196 4.18 9.41 13.77
N SER A 197 3.50 10.02 14.74
CA SER A 197 3.06 9.39 15.99
C SER A 197 2.03 8.26 15.75
N ASP A 198 1.80 7.44 16.77
CA ASP A 198 0.80 6.36 16.70
C ASP A 198 -0.64 6.94 16.70
N GLU A 199 -0.80 8.14 17.27
CA GLU A 199 -2.04 8.89 17.33
C GLU A 199 -2.37 9.53 15.96
N ASP A 200 -1.39 10.16 15.31
CA ASP A 200 -1.60 10.92 14.08
C ASP A 200 -1.70 10.03 12.84
N ILE A 201 -1.09 8.83 12.87
CA ILE A 201 -1.06 7.95 11.69
C ILE A 201 -2.47 7.56 11.24
N ALA A 202 -3.45 7.50 12.15
CA ALA A 202 -4.86 7.21 11.86
C ALA A 202 -5.45 8.17 10.80
N ALA A 203 -5.06 9.44 10.83
CA ALA A 203 -5.54 10.49 9.94
C ALA A 203 -4.92 10.44 8.54
N LEU A 204 -3.76 9.79 8.36
CA LEU A 204 -3.09 9.70 7.07
C LEU A 204 -3.90 8.88 6.06
N ASN A 205 -4.14 9.47 4.89
CA ASN A 205 -4.84 8.84 3.77
C ASN A 205 -4.00 8.95 2.49
N ILE A 206 -3.60 7.79 1.95
CA ILE A 206 -2.86 7.72 0.70
C ILE A 206 -3.86 7.44 -0.45
N PRO A 207 -4.01 8.34 -1.44
CA PRO A 207 -4.90 8.16 -2.59
C PRO A 207 -4.50 6.96 -3.46
N THR A 208 -5.45 6.40 -4.22
CA THR A 208 -5.17 5.31 -5.17
C THR A 208 -4.49 5.84 -6.43
N GLY A 209 -3.47 5.14 -6.91
CA GLY A 209 -2.84 5.40 -8.20
C GLY A 209 -2.05 6.71 -8.34
N MET A 210 -1.86 7.50 -7.28
CA MET A 210 -1.08 8.74 -7.34
C MET A 210 0.35 8.49 -6.82
N PRO A 211 1.40 8.72 -7.63
CA PRO A 211 2.77 8.58 -7.18
C PRO A 211 3.17 9.67 -6.18
N LEU A 212 3.67 9.24 -5.02
CA LEU A 212 4.25 10.08 -3.96
C LEU A 212 5.77 9.90 -3.94
N VAL A 213 6.52 10.98 -4.12
CA VAL A 213 7.99 10.94 -4.23
C VAL A 213 8.64 11.45 -2.95
N TYR A 214 9.50 10.62 -2.37
CA TYR A 214 10.46 11.03 -1.34
C TYR A 214 11.85 11.15 -1.95
N GLU A 215 12.56 12.20 -1.59
CA GLU A 215 13.98 12.41 -1.86
C GLU A 215 14.77 12.05 -0.61
N ILE A 216 15.76 11.17 -0.78
CA ILE A 216 16.54 10.61 0.34
C ILE A 216 18.02 10.86 0.06
N ASP A 217 18.71 11.44 1.04
CA ASP A 217 20.15 11.68 0.94
C ASP A 217 20.98 10.41 1.17
N GLY A 218 22.29 10.52 0.98
CA GLY A 218 23.23 9.40 1.16
C GLY A 218 23.31 8.84 2.59
N ASN A 219 22.68 9.46 3.59
CA ASN A 219 22.59 8.97 4.97
C ASN A 219 21.21 8.39 5.29
N GLY A 220 20.30 8.32 4.31
CA GLY A 220 18.94 7.82 4.52
C GLY A 220 17.97 8.88 5.06
N LYS A 221 18.38 10.15 5.14
CA LYS A 221 17.51 11.23 5.62
C LYS A 221 16.57 11.69 4.51
N VAL A 222 15.29 11.82 4.87
CA VAL A 222 14.26 12.42 4.00
C VAL A 222 14.52 13.93 3.85
N LEU A 223 14.58 14.41 2.62
CA LEU A 223 14.81 15.81 2.26
C LEU A 223 13.52 16.61 2.07
N ASN A 224 12.41 15.93 1.78
CA ASN A 224 11.08 16.51 1.62
C ASN A 224 10.04 15.79 2.50
N PRO A 225 9.96 16.11 3.81
CA PRO A 225 8.99 15.51 4.72
C PRO A 225 7.57 15.61 4.19
N GLY A 226 6.79 14.53 4.31
CA GLY A 226 5.46 14.36 3.73
C GLY A 226 5.45 13.92 2.27
N GLY A 227 6.61 13.92 1.61
CA GLY A 227 6.78 13.61 0.20
C GLY A 227 6.11 14.62 -0.74
N THR A 228 6.35 14.45 -2.04
CA THR A 228 5.76 15.28 -3.09
C THR A 228 4.94 14.41 -4.03
N TYR A 229 3.61 14.61 -4.09
CA TYR A 229 2.79 13.96 -5.10
C TYR A 229 3.09 14.55 -6.49
N LEU A 230 3.15 13.69 -7.52
CA LEU A 230 3.37 14.14 -8.90
C LEU A 230 2.18 14.93 -9.48
N ASP A 231 1.00 14.78 -8.88
CA ASP A 231 -0.21 15.56 -9.12
C ASP A 231 -0.88 15.89 -7.77
N PRO A 232 -0.51 17.02 -7.13
CA PRO A 232 -0.99 17.37 -5.79
C PRO A 232 -2.51 17.59 -5.71
N GLU A 233 -3.12 18.17 -6.75
CA GLU A 233 -4.56 18.46 -6.76
C GLU A 233 -5.38 17.17 -6.82
N ALA A 234 -5.02 16.25 -7.74
CA ALA A 234 -5.67 14.95 -7.82
C ALA A 234 -5.42 14.11 -6.56
N ALA A 235 -4.22 14.21 -5.96
CA ALA A 235 -3.90 13.52 -4.71
C ALA A 235 -4.77 13.99 -3.54
N ALA A 236 -5.00 15.30 -3.39
CA ALA A 236 -5.86 15.85 -2.35
C ALA A 236 -7.32 15.36 -2.50
N ALA A 237 -7.86 15.41 -3.73
CA ALA A 237 -9.20 14.90 -4.02
C ALA A 237 -9.33 13.38 -3.75
N GLY A 238 -8.31 12.61 -4.14
CA GLY A 238 -8.25 11.17 -3.90
C GLY A 238 -8.15 10.82 -2.42
N ALA A 239 -7.38 11.58 -1.62
CA ALA A 239 -7.24 11.36 -0.19
C ALA A 239 -8.58 11.58 0.55
N ALA A 240 -9.33 12.63 0.17
CA ALA A 240 -10.68 12.87 0.69
C ALA A 240 -11.67 11.74 0.33
N ALA A 241 -11.58 11.19 -0.89
CA ALA A 241 -12.38 10.04 -1.29
C ALA A 241 -12.05 8.77 -0.49
N VAL A 242 -10.79 8.56 -0.09
CA VAL A 242 -10.39 7.45 0.79
C VAL A 242 -10.91 7.64 2.22
N ALA A 243 -10.86 8.87 2.74
CA ALA A 243 -11.36 9.19 4.07
C ALA A 243 -12.86 8.84 4.21
N SER A 244 -13.67 9.21 3.21
CA SER A 244 -15.12 8.99 3.17
C SER A 244 -15.58 7.53 2.91
N GLN A 245 -14.66 6.58 2.67
CA GLN A 245 -15.05 5.17 2.54
C GLN A 245 -15.69 4.62 3.82
N GLY A 246 -16.74 3.81 3.67
CA GLY A 246 -17.55 3.31 4.78
C GLY A 246 -18.73 4.22 5.14
N ASN A 247 -18.79 5.46 4.61
CA ASN A 247 -19.90 6.38 4.87
C ASN A 247 -21.16 6.13 4.02
N LYS A 248 -21.04 5.30 2.97
CA LYS A 248 -22.11 4.97 2.02
C LYS A 248 -22.51 3.52 2.14
#